data_AF-A0A1V4BWC7-F1
#
_entry.id   AF-A0A1V4BWC7-F1
#
_cell.length_a   1.000
_cell.length_b   1.000
_cell.length_c   1.000
_cell.angle_alpha   90.00
_cell.angle_beta   90.00
_cell.angle_gamma   90.00
#
_symmetry.space_group_name_H-M   'P 1'
#
loop_
_entity.id
_entity.type
_entity.pdbx_description
1 polymer ?
#
loop_
_entity_poly.entity_id
_entity_poly.type
_entity_poly.pdbx_seq_one_letter_code
_entity_poly.pdbx_strand_id
1 'polypeptide(L)'
;MVLMSLDTPLSWAPDLEKAINRQPLTVPPTTSLAAAIALIGQAHSRLCLLTDDLSPLAAPAGEVRVSCLLVVQGQELLGILTERDVVRLTAQGINLSETTVADVMVHPLITLPQQSAQDIFAALFLFRRYRIRHLPIVDDQGQLIGVISHESIRQILRPANLLRFRRVSDVMTSQVVQAPLTATVLQLAQLMAEHRVSCVVITQRDSEDNDCPVGIVTERDLVQFQAVQIDLHKTRAQTVMSTPLFLLSPEDSLWTAHQEMQKRRVGRLVVSWNWGRGLGIVTQTSLLRVFDPMEMYGVIENLQQTIQQLESERSPFPPSPPADLLPQPTCDPSQKDIAGDRELLLALLDNAYKDVKYMLANLDIVVEQRRSLLQSVLETLAYLGREISS
;
A
#
# COMPACT_ATOMS: atom_id res chain seq x y z
N MET A 1 35.53 10.12 -5.18
CA MET A 1 35.44 8.85 -5.94
C MET A 1 35.52 7.70 -4.95
N VAL A 2 34.38 7.23 -4.46
CA VAL A 2 34.27 5.97 -3.73
C VAL A 2 33.30 5.13 -4.57
N LEU A 3 33.86 4.12 -5.23
CA LEU A 3 33.12 3.11 -5.97
C LEU A 3 32.22 2.36 -4.98
N MET A 4 30.91 2.59 -5.03
CA MET A 4 29.93 1.69 -4.43
C MET A 4 29.88 0.44 -5.31
N SER A 5 30.49 -0.64 -4.81
CA SER A 5 30.40 -1.97 -5.40
C SER A 5 28.93 -2.41 -5.41
N LEU A 6 28.35 -2.51 -6.60
CA LEU A 6 27.01 -3.06 -6.86
C LEU A 6 27.09 -4.59 -6.97
N ASP A 7 27.65 -5.27 -5.97
CA ASP A 7 27.73 -6.73 -5.95
C ASP A 7 27.41 -7.25 -4.55
N THR A 8 26.13 -7.24 -4.21
CA THR A 8 25.59 -8.18 -3.22
C THR A 8 24.54 -9.02 -3.94
N PRO A 9 24.65 -10.36 -3.94
CA PRO A 9 23.60 -11.21 -4.48
C PRO A 9 22.32 -10.95 -3.68
N LEU A 10 21.37 -10.30 -4.33
CA LEU A 10 20.07 -9.94 -3.77
C LEU A 10 19.31 -11.25 -3.48
N SER A 11 19.38 -11.73 -2.24
CA SER A 11 18.41 -12.71 -1.73
C SER A 11 17.06 -12.00 -1.60
N TRP A 12 16.31 -12.01 -2.71
CA TRP A 12 15.03 -11.31 -2.85
C TRP A 12 13.90 -11.95 -2.03
N ALA A 13 14.11 -13.12 -1.44
CA ALA A 13 13.07 -13.80 -0.67
C ALA A 13 12.59 -12.91 0.50
N PRO A 14 11.34 -12.41 0.47
CA PRO A 14 10.83 -11.54 1.51
C PRO A 14 10.65 -12.38 2.77
N ASP A 15 11.64 -12.31 3.64
CA ASP A 15 11.56 -12.93 4.95
C ASP A 15 10.61 -12.10 5.81
N LEU A 16 9.41 -12.63 6.03
CA LEU A 16 8.37 -11.96 6.79
C LEU A 16 8.81 -11.70 8.24
N GLU A 17 9.79 -12.46 8.77
CA GLU A 17 10.48 -12.18 10.04
C GLU A 17 11.10 -10.77 10.10
N LYS A 18 11.55 -10.23 8.96
CA LYS A 18 12.08 -8.86 8.85
C LYS A 18 10.99 -7.80 8.88
N ALA A 19 9.74 -8.17 8.57
CA ALA A 19 8.58 -7.29 8.66
C ALA A 19 7.90 -7.32 10.05
N ILE A 20 8.36 -8.17 10.97
CA ILE A 20 7.85 -8.16 12.35
C ILE A 20 8.37 -6.91 13.06
N ASN A 21 7.46 -6.01 13.40
CA ASN A 21 7.77 -4.95 14.36
C ASN A 21 7.79 -5.56 15.76
N ARG A 22 9.01 -5.77 16.29
CA ARG A 22 9.28 -6.32 17.64
C ARG A 22 9.16 -5.29 18.76
N GLN A 23 8.92 -4.03 18.43
CA GLN A 23 8.65 -2.96 19.38
C GLN A 23 7.29 -2.31 19.06
N PRO A 24 6.19 -3.09 19.10
CA PRO A 24 4.86 -2.50 18.96
C PRO A 24 4.55 -1.63 20.17
N LEU A 25 3.72 -0.61 19.97
CA LEU A 25 3.24 0.19 21.09
C LEU A 25 2.22 -0.61 21.90
N THR A 26 2.52 -0.83 23.18
CA THR A 26 1.72 -1.62 24.10
C THR A 26 1.17 -0.77 25.24
N VAL A 27 -0.01 -1.11 25.74
CA VAL A 27 -0.66 -0.43 26.88
C VAL A 27 -1.34 -1.45 27.81
N PRO A 28 -1.41 -1.20 29.13
CA PRO A 28 -2.19 -2.02 30.03
C PRO A 28 -3.71 -1.85 29.80
N PRO A 29 -4.55 -2.85 30.17
CA PRO A 29 -6.00 -2.79 29.98
C PRO A 29 -6.67 -1.62 30.72
N THR A 30 -6.10 -1.19 31.83
CA THR A 30 -6.59 -0.07 32.66
C THR A 30 -6.32 1.31 32.06
N THR A 31 -5.65 1.39 30.91
CA THR A 31 -5.34 2.67 30.25
C THR A 31 -6.63 3.34 29.82
N SER A 32 -6.79 4.64 30.06
CA SER A 32 -7.95 5.37 29.58
C SER A 32 -7.95 5.47 28.05
N LEU A 33 -9.13 5.42 27.44
CA LEU A 33 -9.26 5.48 25.98
C LEU A 33 -8.71 6.80 25.42
N ALA A 34 -8.90 7.92 26.13
CA ALA A 34 -8.31 9.21 25.76
C ALA A 34 -6.78 9.17 25.70
N ALA A 35 -6.11 8.55 26.68
CA ALA A 35 -4.65 8.42 26.67
C ALA A 35 -4.17 7.51 25.53
N ALA A 36 -4.89 6.42 25.26
CA ALA A 36 -4.61 5.53 24.14
C ALA A 36 -4.73 6.24 22.78
N ILE A 37 -5.79 7.04 22.58
CA ILE A 37 -5.97 7.87 21.37
C ILE A 37 -4.84 8.88 21.24
N ALA A 38 -4.45 9.53 22.33
CA ALA A 38 -3.32 10.45 22.34
C ALA A 38 -2.01 9.75 21.94
N LEU A 39 -1.76 8.53 22.41
CA LEU A 39 -0.58 7.74 22.02
C LEU A 39 -0.56 7.41 20.51
N ILE A 40 -1.70 7.02 19.94
CA ILE A 40 -1.82 6.78 18.49
C ILE A 40 -1.59 8.09 17.71
N GLY A 41 -2.14 9.21 18.19
CA GLY A 41 -1.98 10.53 17.57
C GLY A 41 -0.57 11.14 17.72
N GLN A 42 0.08 10.97 18.88
CA GLN A 42 1.37 11.58 19.24
C GLN A 42 2.59 10.92 18.59
N ALA A 43 2.48 9.67 18.14
CA ALA A 43 3.53 9.04 17.33
C ALA A 43 3.89 9.82 16.04
N HIS A 44 3.14 10.90 15.73
CA HIS A 44 3.38 11.81 14.62
C HIS A 44 3.50 13.29 15.05
N SER A 45 3.35 13.62 16.34
CA SER A 45 3.41 15.00 16.84
C SER A 45 4.83 15.41 17.22
N ARG A 46 5.80 15.24 16.31
CA ARG A 46 7.04 16.03 16.32
C ARG A 46 6.95 17.27 15.43
N LEU A 47 5.78 17.59 14.89
CA LEU A 47 5.59 18.66 13.90
C LEU A 47 4.69 19.83 14.31
N CYS A 48 4.23 19.93 15.56
CA CYS A 48 3.40 21.09 15.98
C CYS A 48 3.80 21.66 17.36
N LEU A 49 5.07 22.00 17.55
CA LEU A 49 5.43 23.08 18.47
C LEU A 49 6.11 24.19 17.67
N LEU A 50 5.42 25.32 17.58
CA LEU A 50 5.94 26.59 17.13
C LEU A 50 7.18 26.95 17.95
N THR A 51 8.35 26.95 17.32
CA THR A 51 9.42 27.92 17.58
C THR A 51 10.35 27.94 16.38
N ASP A 52 10.49 29.12 15.78
CA ASP A 52 11.54 29.49 14.84
C ASP A 52 12.92 29.14 15.43
N ASP A 53 13.60 28.13 14.88
CA ASP A 53 15.04 28.25 14.64
C ASP A 53 15.54 27.20 13.64
N LEU A 54 16.22 27.68 12.61
CA LEU A 54 16.76 26.86 11.53
C LEU A 54 18.06 26.19 11.98
N SER A 55 18.06 24.87 12.08
CA SER A 55 19.28 24.07 11.90
C SER A 55 18.94 22.75 11.19
N PRO A 56 19.56 22.43 10.04
CA PRO A 56 19.37 21.16 9.36
C PRO A 56 20.32 20.13 9.98
N LEU A 57 19.99 19.66 11.18
CA LEU A 57 20.59 18.43 11.71
C LEU A 57 19.88 17.22 11.10
N ALA A 58 20.70 16.36 10.50
CA ALA A 58 20.38 15.10 9.84
C ALA A 58 19.13 14.40 10.41
N ALA A 59 18.15 14.16 9.53
CA ALA A 59 16.99 13.35 9.84
C ALA A 59 17.42 11.95 10.32
N PRO A 60 17.00 11.49 11.52
CA PRO A 60 17.06 10.07 11.80
C PRO A 60 16.02 9.36 10.93
N ALA A 61 16.44 8.25 10.34
CA ALA A 61 15.61 7.37 9.54
C ALA A 61 14.36 6.88 10.31
N GLY A 62 13.21 6.87 9.62
CA GLY A 62 12.04 6.06 9.98
C GLY A 62 11.20 6.55 11.16
N GLU A 63 10.34 7.55 10.95
CA GLU A 63 9.18 7.76 11.84
C GLU A 63 8.25 6.54 11.73
N VAL A 64 8.28 5.66 12.73
CA VAL A 64 7.39 4.50 12.81
C VAL A 64 5.98 4.99 13.07
N ARG A 65 5.15 4.91 12.03
CA ARG A 65 3.74 5.31 12.08
C ARG A 65 2.94 4.33 12.92
N VAL A 66 2.58 4.72 14.14
CA VAL A 66 1.72 3.90 14.98
C VAL A 66 0.28 4.04 14.49
N SER A 67 -0.33 2.91 14.12
CA SER A 67 -1.73 2.82 13.65
C SER A 67 -2.56 1.82 14.46
N CYS A 68 -1.94 1.17 15.45
CA CYS A 68 -2.58 0.30 16.42
C CYS A 68 -1.81 0.31 17.76
N LEU A 69 -2.53 -0.04 18.82
CA LEU A 69 -2.05 -0.32 20.16
C LEU A 69 -2.35 -1.78 20.50
N LEU A 70 -1.39 -2.47 21.07
CA LEU A 70 -1.60 -3.81 21.63
C LEU A 70 -1.89 -3.69 23.13
N VAL A 71 -2.92 -4.39 23.59
CA VAL A 71 -3.31 -4.40 24.99
C VAL A 71 -2.69 -5.62 25.65
N VAL A 72 -1.84 -5.39 26.64
CA VAL A 72 -1.07 -6.45 27.30
C VAL A 72 -1.21 -6.35 28.81
N GLN A 73 -1.24 -7.50 29.48
CA GLN A 73 -1.15 -7.59 30.93
C GLN A 73 -0.01 -8.55 31.30
N GLY A 74 1.10 -7.99 31.79
CA GLY A 74 2.34 -8.75 31.91
C GLY A 74 2.87 -9.13 30.53
N GLN A 75 2.94 -10.44 30.25
CA GLN A 75 3.35 -10.96 28.93
C GLN A 75 2.15 -11.39 28.06
N GLU A 76 0.95 -11.46 28.64
CA GLU A 76 -0.26 -11.91 27.97
C GLU A 76 -0.83 -10.82 27.06
N LEU A 77 -1.12 -11.19 25.80
CA LEU A 77 -1.75 -10.32 24.82
C LEU A 77 -3.29 -10.45 24.91
N LEU A 78 -3.95 -9.40 25.38
CA LEU A 78 -5.39 -9.40 25.65
C LEU A 78 -6.22 -8.87 24.47
N GLY A 79 -5.70 -7.89 23.72
CA GLY A 79 -6.49 -7.23 22.68
C GLY A 79 -5.70 -6.26 21.81
N ILE A 80 -6.39 -5.64 20.85
CA ILE A 80 -5.84 -4.62 19.95
C ILE A 80 -6.83 -3.46 19.84
N LEU A 81 -6.30 -2.24 19.74
CA LEU A 81 -7.06 -1.03 19.43
C LEU A 81 -6.42 -0.35 18.22
N THR A 82 -7.19 -0.10 17.16
CA THR A 82 -6.69 0.51 15.91
C THR A 82 -7.31 1.87 15.64
N GLU A 83 -6.74 2.65 14.70
CA GLU A 83 -7.35 3.90 14.21
C GLU A 83 -8.83 3.69 13.79
N ARG A 84 -9.16 2.54 13.19
CA ARG A 84 -10.53 2.21 12.76
C ARG A 84 -11.47 2.03 13.95
N ASP A 85 -10.99 1.45 15.04
CA ASP A 85 -11.79 1.27 16.25
C ASP A 85 -12.11 2.62 16.87
N VAL A 86 -11.13 3.54 16.92
CA VAL A 86 -11.36 4.92 17.38
C VAL A 86 -12.43 5.61 16.54
N VAL A 87 -12.38 5.50 15.21
CA VAL A 87 -13.41 6.07 14.32
C VAL A 87 -14.79 5.47 14.59
N ARG A 88 -14.89 4.14 14.79
CA ARG A 88 -16.16 3.48 15.15
C ARG A 88 -16.71 4.00 16.48
N LEU A 89 -15.87 4.07 17.51
CA LEU A 89 -16.27 4.55 18.85
C LEU A 89 -16.70 6.02 18.81
N THR A 90 -16.04 6.82 17.98
CA THR A 90 -16.40 8.22 17.71
C THR A 90 -17.79 8.32 17.08
N ALA A 91 -18.05 7.54 16.04
CA ALA A 91 -19.34 7.51 15.36
C ALA A 91 -20.49 7.09 16.29
N GLN A 92 -20.20 6.26 17.31
CA GLN A 92 -21.13 5.81 18.33
C GLN A 92 -21.34 6.81 19.48
N GLY A 93 -20.52 7.87 19.56
CA GLY A 93 -20.62 8.87 20.63
C GLY A 93 -20.16 8.37 22.00
N ILE A 94 -19.23 7.40 22.04
CA ILE A 94 -18.68 6.88 23.29
C ILE A 94 -17.92 7.97 24.06
N ASN A 95 -18.15 8.05 25.38
CA ASN A 95 -17.43 8.97 26.25
C ASN A 95 -16.00 8.48 26.52
N LEU A 96 -15.02 9.08 25.83
CA LEU A 96 -13.62 8.67 25.88
C LEU A 96 -12.96 8.87 27.26
N SER A 97 -13.52 9.76 28.11
CA SER A 97 -12.96 10.10 29.41
C SER A 97 -13.27 9.06 30.50
N GLU A 98 -14.38 8.35 30.36
CA GLU A 98 -14.86 7.36 31.33
C GLU A 98 -14.63 5.91 30.88
N THR A 99 -14.17 5.73 29.63
CA THR A 99 -13.96 4.42 29.03
C THR A 99 -12.49 4.02 29.10
N THR A 100 -12.20 2.77 29.46
CA THR A 100 -10.85 2.20 29.39
C THR A 100 -10.63 1.46 28.08
N VAL A 101 -9.38 1.19 27.74
CA VAL A 101 -9.05 0.41 26.54
C VAL A 101 -9.60 -1.02 26.63
N ALA A 102 -9.64 -1.63 27.82
CA ALA A 102 -10.21 -2.96 28.02
C ALA A 102 -11.68 -3.06 27.60
N ASP A 103 -12.46 -1.99 27.78
CA ASP A 103 -13.89 -1.96 27.49
C ASP A 103 -14.18 -1.98 25.98
N VAL A 104 -13.21 -1.57 25.15
CA VAL A 104 -13.42 -1.30 23.71
C VAL A 104 -12.42 -2.01 22.80
N MET A 105 -11.40 -2.66 23.36
CA MET A 105 -10.40 -3.38 22.57
C MET A 105 -11.06 -4.53 21.80
N VAL A 106 -10.50 -4.84 20.63
CA VAL A 106 -10.94 -6.00 19.86
C VAL A 106 -10.37 -7.26 20.52
N HIS A 107 -11.27 -8.15 20.93
CA HIS A 107 -10.97 -9.48 21.45
C HIS A 107 -12.11 -10.46 21.05
N PRO A 108 -11.86 -11.76 20.82
CA PRO A 108 -10.55 -12.43 20.78
C PRO A 108 -9.73 -12.01 19.55
N LEU A 109 -8.40 -12.07 19.67
CA LEU A 109 -7.48 -11.68 18.61
C LEU A 109 -7.27 -12.77 17.58
N ILE A 110 -7.12 -12.35 16.32
CA ILE A 110 -6.50 -13.16 15.29
C ILE A 110 -4.99 -12.95 15.39
N THR A 111 -4.23 -14.01 15.68
CA THR A 111 -2.78 -13.99 15.78
C THR A 111 -2.16 -14.94 14.74
N LEU A 112 -0.86 -14.79 14.50
CA LEU A 112 -0.08 -15.71 13.68
C LEU A 112 1.07 -16.30 14.53
N PRO A 113 1.20 -17.63 14.63
CA PRO A 113 2.36 -18.25 15.28
C PRO A 113 3.66 -17.89 14.57
N GLN A 114 4.75 -17.71 15.32
CA GLN A 114 6.05 -17.31 14.78
C GLN A 114 6.55 -18.25 13.67
N GLN A 115 6.36 -19.55 13.84
CA GLN A 115 6.80 -20.56 12.87
C GLN A 115 6.08 -20.40 11.53
N SER A 116 4.84 -19.91 11.56
CA SER A 116 4.06 -19.58 10.36
C SER A 116 4.41 -18.21 9.79
N ALA A 117 5.16 -17.37 10.51
CA ALA A 117 5.62 -16.06 10.04
C ALA A 117 6.77 -16.15 9.01
N GLN A 118 7.05 -17.34 8.47
CA GLN A 118 7.90 -17.55 7.30
C GLN A 118 7.12 -17.49 5.98
N ASP A 119 5.79 -17.72 6.03
CA ASP A 119 4.92 -17.65 4.86
C ASP A 119 4.20 -16.28 4.79
N ILE A 120 4.65 -15.42 3.88
CA ILE A 120 4.00 -14.13 3.61
C ILE A 120 2.53 -14.30 3.20
N PHE A 121 2.19 -15.37 2.50
CA PHE A 121 0.82 -15.61 2.06
C PHE A 121 -0.11 -15.94 3.21
N ALA A 122 0.38 -16.53 4.30
CA ALA A 122 -0.41 -16.74 5.51
C ALA A 122 -0.87 -15.39 6.08
N ALA A 123 0.04 -14.42 6.21
CA ALA A 123 -0.30 -13.08 6.67
C ALA A 123 -1.26 -12.36 5.70
N LEU A 124 -1.00 -12.39 4.40
CA LEU A 124 -1.87 -11.77 3.37
C LEU A 124 -3.27 -12.40 3.36
N PHE A 125 -3.35 -13.73 3.51
CA PHE A 125 -4.62 -14.46 3.61
C PHE A 125 -5.41 -14.02 4.84
N LEU A 126 -4.77 -13.94 6.02
CA LEU A 126 -5.43 -13.50 7.25
C LEU A 126 -5.91 -12.05 7.16
N PHE A 127 -5.11 -11.14 6.58
CA PHE A 127 -5.53 -9.76 6.30
C PHE A 127 -6.79 -9.72 5.44
N ARG A 128 -6.85 -10.50 4.36
CA ARG A 128 -8.01 -10.55 3.45
C ARG A 128 -9.23 -11.21 4.09
N ARG A 129 -9.04 -12.38 4.72
CA ARG A 129 -10.11 -13.21 5.31
C ARG A 129 -10.83 -12.51 6.44
N TYR A 130 -10.08 -11.84 7.32
CA TYR A 130 -10.61 -11.17 8.51
C TYR A 130 -10.74 -9.64 8.33
N ARG A 131 -10.31 -9.09 7.19
CA ARG A 131 -10.33 -7.64 6.89
C ARG A 131 -9.58 -6.78 7.92
N ILE A 132 -8.55 -7.37 8.53
CA ILE A 132 -7.64 -6.73 9.49
C ILE A 132 -6.43 -6.15 8.75
N ARG A 133 -5.72 -5.21 9.39
CA ARG A 133 -4.52 -4.55 8.83
C ARG A 133 -3.27 -4.76 9.67
N HIS A 134 -3.46 -5.36 10.84
CA HIS A 134 -2.45 -5.60 11.87
C HIS A 134 -2.68 -7.01 12.38
N LEU A 135 -1.58 -7.76 12.48
CA LEU A 135 -1.57 -9.17 12.82
C LEU A 135 -0.50 -9.38 13.89
N PRO A 136 -0.90 -9.54 15.16
CA PRO A 136 0.03 -9.87 16.23
C PRO A 136 0.67 -11.24 15.99
N ILE A 137 1.97 -11.32 16.25
CA ILE A 137 2.77 -12.55 16.14
C ILE A 137 3.06 -13.05 17.54
N VAL A 138 2.84 -14.34 17.76
CA VAL A 138 2.99 -14.99 19.07
C VAL A 138 3.93 -16.19 19.01
N ASP A 139 4.56 -16.49 20.14
CA ASP A 139 5.38 -17.70 20.31
C ASP A 139 4.51 -18.95 20.60
N ASP A 140 5.17 -20.09 20.83
CA ASP A 140 4.51 -21.36 21.16
C ASP A 140 3.73 -21.32 22.49
N GLN A 141 4.03 -20.35 23.36
CA GLN A 141 3.37 -20.12 24.63
C GLN A 141 2.26 -19.06 24.53
N GLY A 142 1.97 -18.57 23.31
CA GLY A 142 0.98 -17.53 23.05
C GLY A 142 1.41 -16.12 23.46
N GLN A 143 2.68 -15.92 23.82
CA GLN A 143 3.20 -14.62 24.24
C GLN A 143 3.52 -13.74 23.03
N LEU A 144 3.33 -12.43 23.17
CA LEU A 144 3.55 -11.47 22.08
C LEU A 144 5.04 -11.37 21.71
N ILE A 145 5.35 -11.60 20.43
CA ILE A 145 6.66 -11.33 19.84
C ILE A 145 6.69 -9.97 19.14
N GLY A 146 5.58 -9.60 18.48
CA GLY A 146 5.51 -8.38 17.70
C GLY A 146 4.25 -8.26 16.87
N VAL A 147 4.23 -7.34 15.91
CA VAL A 147 3.09 -7.13 15.01
C VAL A 147 3.55 -6.98 13.56
N ILE A 148 2.79 -7.57 12.65
CA ILE A 148 2.94 -7.38 11.21
C ILE A 148 1.78 -6.54 10.72
N SER A 149 2.04 -5.65 9.76
CA SER A 149 1.00 -4.86 9.11
C SER A 149 1.21 -4.81 7.60
N HIS A 150 0.22 -4.31 6.86
CA HIS A 150 0.40 -3.97 5.45
C HIS A 150 1.58 -3.00 5.24
N GLU A 151 1.90 -2.14 6.20
CA GLU A 151 3.03 -1.23 6.09
C GLU A 151 4.37 -1.98 6.15
N SER A 152 4.54 -2.84 7.15
CA SER A 152 5.81 -3.56 7.33
C SER A 152 6.07 -4.56 6.20
N ILE A 153 5.02 -5.22 5.68
CA ILE A 153 5.13 -6.06 4.48
C ILE A 153 5.58 -5.24 3.25
N ARG A 154 5.03 -4.04 3.05
CA ARG A 154 5.40 -3.22 1.89
C ARG A 154 6.85 -2.77 1.93
N GLN A 155 7.36 -2.48 3.12
CA GLN A 155 8.75 -2.04 3.32
C GLN A 155 9.76 -3.13 2.94
N ILE A 156 9.43 -4.41 3.18
CA ILE A 156 10.30 -5.53 2.78
C ILE A 156 10.16 -5.86 1.29
N LEU A 157 8.96 -5.75 0.70
CA LEU A 157 8.67 -6.21 -0.66
C LEU A 157 9.13 -5.27 -1.77
N ARG A 158 9.44 -4.00 -1.47
CA ARG A 158 9.93 -2.97 -2.42
C ARG A 158 9.36 -3.13 -3.86
N PRO A 159 8.04 -2.95 -4.07
CA PRO A 159 7.32 -3.27 -5.32
C PRO A 159 7.73 -2.53 -6.60
N ALA A 160 8.80 -1.74 -6.58
CA ALA A 160 9.10 -0.69 -7.55
C ALA A 160 8.94 -1.12 -9.02
N ASN A 161 9.44 -2.29 -9.39
CA ASN A 161 9.44 -2.74 -10.78
C ASN A 161 8.06 -3.20 -11.27
N LEU A 162 7.27 -3.88 -10.43
CA LEU A 162 5.97 -4.42 -10.82
C LEU A 162 4.90 -3.33 -10.96
N LEU A 163 5.04 -2.25 -10.21
CA LEU A 163 4.08 -1.13 -10.24
C LEU A 163 4.12 -0.36 -11.56
N ARG A 164 5.20 -0.48 -12.35
CA ARG A 164 5.34 0.23 -13.63
C ARG A 164 4.41 -0.30 -14.71
N PHE A 165 4.07 -1.59 -14.65
CA PHE A 165 3.30 -2.29 -15.69
C PHE A 165 1.82 -2.44 -15.34
N ARG A 166 1.37 -1.75 -14.30
CA ARG A 166 -0.02 -1.78 -13.86
C ARG A 166 -0.55 -0.37 -13.74
N ARG A 167 -1.78 -0.16 -14.18
CA ARG A 167 -2.43 1.16 -14.15
C ARG A 167 -3.18 1.35 -12.85
N VAL A 168 -3.44 2.62 -12.54
CA VAL A 168 -4.30 3.03 -11.42
C VAL A 168 -5.70 2.43 -11.59
N SER A 169 -6.23 2.45 -12.81
CA SER A 169 -7.55 1.88 -13.16
C SER A 169 -7.78 0.47 -12.65
N ASP A 170 -6.78 -0.40 -12.70
CA ASP A 170 -7.01 -1.82 -12.43
C ASP A 170 -7.05 -2.13 -10.92
N VAL A 171 -6.59 -1.22 -10.03
CA VAL A 171 -6.61 -1.41 -8.55
C VAL A 171 -7.48 -0.39 -7.83
N MET A 172 -7.78 0.76 -8.46
CA MET A 172 -8.52 1.82 -7.82
C MET A 172 -9.91 1.31 -7.40
N THR A 173 -10.42 1.86 -6.31
CA THR A 173 -11.81 1.65 -5.92
C THR A 173 -12.64 2.83 -6.43
N SER A 174 -13.56 2.57 -7.36
CA SER A 174 -14.43 3.61 -7.96
C SER A 174 -15.65 3.95 -7.09
N GLN A 175 -15.98 3.11 -6.12
CA GLN A 175 -17.04 3.39 -5.14
C GLN A 175 -16.46 4.26 -4.01
N VAL A 176 -16.40 5.57 -4.27
CA VAL A 176 -15.83 6.56 -3.36
C VAL A 176 -16.92 7.15 -2.49
N VAL A 177 -16.74 7.08 -1.16
CA VAL A 177 -17.60 7.78 -0.21
C VAL A 177 -17.23 9.26 -0.21
N GLN A 178 -18.24 10.11 -0.40
CA GLN A 178 -18.10 11.54 -0.58
C GLN A 178 -18.88 12.31 0.50
N ALA A 179 -18.46 13.54 0.78
CA ALA A 179 -19.18 14.45 1.64
C ALA A 179 -18.99 15.92 1.21
N PRO A 180 -19.97 16.80 1.43
CA PRO A 180 -19.83 18.22 1.12
C PRO A 180 -18.89 18.93 2.10
N LEU A 181 -18.37 20.09 1.71
CA LEU A 181 -17.54 20.99 2.55
C LEU A 181 -18.16 21.33 3.92
N THR A 182 -19.49 21.34 3.99
CA THR A 182 -20.27 21.68 5.18
C THR A 182 -20.47 20.51 6.14
N ALA A 183 -20.14 19.28 5.74
CA ALA A 183 -20.27 18.10 6.57
C ALA A 183 -19.42 18.24 7.85
N THR A 184 -19.96 17.79 8.97
CA THR A 184 -19.27 17.82 10.27
C THR A 184 -18.28 16.67 10.39
N VAL A 185 -17.24 16.84 11.20
CA VAL A 185 -16.26 15.77 11.46
C VAL A 185 -16.92 14.50 12.01
N LEU A 186 -17.96 14.64 12.85
CA LEU A 186 -18.74 13.49 13.32
C LEU A 186 -19.46 12.76 12.18
N GLN A 187 -20.08 13.48 11.25
CA GLN A 187 -20.70 12.86 10.07
C GLN A 187 -19.67 12.12 9.21
N LEU A 188 -18.45 12.66 9.07
CA LEU A 188 -17.37 11.96 8.39
C LEU A 188 -16.99 10.66 9.11
N ALA A 189 -16.90 10.67 10.44
CA ALA A 189 -16.65 9.46 11.22
C ALA A 189 -17.77 8.42 11.04
N GLN A 190 -19.03 8.86 11.01
CA GLN A 190 -20.19 8.00 10.77
C GLN A 190 -20.16 7.37 9.38
N LEU A 191 -19.89 8.17 8.33
CA LEU A 191 -19.73 7.67 6.96
C LEU A 191 -18.59 6.65 6.85
N MET A 192 -17.45 6.90 7.51
CA MET A 192 -16.32 5.95 7.54
C MET A 192 -16.70 4.64 8.23
N ALA A 193 -17.39 4.71 9.37
CA ALA A 193 -17.81 3.54 10.14
C ALA A 193 -18.87 2.71 9.39
N GLU A 194 -19.88 3.36 8.81
CA GLU A 194 -20.99 2.74 8.09
C GLU A 194 -20.51 2.03 6.82
N HIS A 195 -19.78 2.75 5.96
CA HIS A 195 -19.28 2.20 4.70
C HIS A 195 -17.99 1.38 4.85
N ARG A 196 -17.43 1.31 6.08
CA ARG A 196 -16.16 0.64 6.39
C ARG A 196 -15.00 1.12 5.52
N VAL A 197 -15.00 2.41 5.20
CA VAL A 197 -13.94 3.07 4.42
C VAL A 197 -12.98 3.81 5.34
N SER A 198 -11.75 3.97 4.86
CA SER A 198 -10.68 4.58 5.66
C SER A 198 -10.46 6.08 5.41
N CYS A 199 -11.25 6.65 4.51
CA CYS A 199 -11.25 8.06 4.17
C CYS A 199 -12.55 8.44 3.46
N VAL A 200 -12.86 9.74 3.50
CA VAL A 200 -13.97 10.37 2.79
C VAL A 200 -13.39 11.48 1.92
N VAL A 201 -13.79 11.52 0.66
CA VAL A 201 -13.41 12.59 -0.27
C VAL A 201 -14.39 13.75 -0.11
N ILE A 202 -13.87 14.94 0.11
CA ILE A 202 -14.67 16.14 0.25
C ILE A 202 -14.86 16.75 -1.11
N THR A 203 -16.12 16.90 -1.53
CA THR A 203 -16.50 17.41 -2.84
C THR A 203 -17.20 18.76 -2.72
N GLN A 204 -17.08 19.54 -3.79
CA GLN A 204 -17.79 20.78 -4.00
C GLN A 204 -18.44 20.74 -5.38
N ARG A 205 -19.69 21.17 -5.47
CA ARG A 205 -20.39 21.27 -6.75
C ARG A 205 -19.81 22.40 -7.59
N ASP A 206 -19.50 22.10 -8.84
CA ASP A 206 -19.10 23.10 -9.83
C ASP A 206 -20.31 23.80 -10.47
N SER A 207 -20.05 24.68 -11.45
CA SER A 207 -21.08 25.40 -12.21
C SER A 207 -21.98 24.50 -13.07
N GLU A 208 -21.56 23.25 -13.30
CA GLU A 208 -22.27 22.25 -14.09
C GLU A 208 -22.94 21.18 -13.21
N ASP A 209 -23.02 21.41 -11.90
CA ASP A 209 -23.57 20.51 -10.87
C ASP A 209 -22.83 19.16 -10.77
N ASN A 210 -21.55 19.11 -11.16
CA ASN A 210 -20.68 17.95 -10.94
C ASN A 210 -19.99 18.05 -9.56
N ASP A 211 -19.82 16.91 -8.89
CA ASP A 211 -19.11 16.83 -7.61
C ASP A 211 -17.59 16.80 -7.82
N CYS A 212 -16.96 17.97 -7.74
CA CYS A 212 -15.50 18.12 -7.89
C CYS A 212 -14.77 17.84 -6.57
N PRO A 213 -13.71 17.00 -6.56
CA PRO A 213 -12.98 16.68 -5.35
C PRO A 213 -12.07 17.84 -4.93
N VAL A 214 -12.24 18.35 -3.70
CA VAL A 214 -11.50 19.51 -3.17
C VAL A 214 -10.57 19.13 -2.03
N GLY A 215 -10.93 18.11 -1.24
CA GLY A 215 -10.14 17.67 -0.10
C GLY A 215 -10.38 16.23 0.29
N ILE A 216 -9.64 15.78 1.30
CA ILE A 216 -9.77 14.42 1.85
C ILE A 216 -9.62 14.47 3.37
N VAL A 217 -10.40 13.63 4.05
CA VAL A 217 -10.27 13.35 5.49
C VAL A 217 -10.16 11.85 5.68
N THR A 218 -9.28 11.40 6.57
CA THR A 218 -8.93 9.99 6.78
C THR A 218 -9.15 9.56 8.23
N GLU A 219 -9.16 8.25 8.49
CA GLU A 219 -9.23 7.69 9.87
C GLU A 219 -8.18 8.33 10.79
N ARG A 220 -6.98 8.58 10.27
CA ARG A 220 -5.88 9.19 11.02
C ARG A 220 -6.20 10.61 11.46
N ASP A 221 -6.80 11.39 10.58
CA ASP A 221 -7.16 12.79 10.87
C ASP A 221 -8.19 12.81 12.00
N LEU A 222 -9.17 11.90 11.98
CA LEU A 222 -10.16 11.75 13.05
C LEU A 222 -9.52 11.42 14.41
N VAL A 223 -8.54 10.51 14.44
CA VAL A 223 -7.79 10.18 15.66
C VAL A 223 -7.03 11.41 16.16
N GLN A 224 -6.38 12.16 15.26
CA GLN A 224 -5.67 13.38 15.62
C GLN A 224 -6.61 14.45 16.18
N PHE A 225 -7.76 14.67 15.52
CA PHE A 225 -8.80 15.60 15.95
C PHE A 225 -9.33 15.29 17.35
N GLN A 226 -9.49 14.01 17.68
CA GLN A 226 -9.85 13.60 19.04
C GLN A 226 -8.72 13.81 20.04
N ALA A 227 -7.47 13.53 19.66
CA ALA A 227 -6.31 13.75 20.53
C ALA A 227 -6.15 15.23 20.91
N VAL A 228 -6.51 16.16 20.02
CA VAL A 228 -6.51 17.62 20.31
C VAL A 228 -7.86 18.15 20.80
N GLN A 229 -8.85 17.27 21.05
CA GLN A 229 -10.15 17.59 21.64
C GLN A 229 -10.97 18.66 20.89
N ILE A 230 -11.00 18.64 19.54
CA ILE A 230 -11.90 19.53 18.80
C ILE A 230 -13.38 19.12 18.97
N ASP A 231 -14.29 20.09 18.84
CA ASP A 231 -15.74 19.83 18.82
C ASP A 231 -16.15 19.19 17.48
N LEU A 232 -16.30 17.86 17.46
CA LEU A 232 -16.61 17.08 16.26
C LEU A 232 -18.01 17.34 15.70
N HIS A 233 -18.93 17.86 16.52
CA HIS A 233 -20.30 18.16 16.10
C HIS A 233 -20.39 19.48 15.33
N LYS A 234 -19.49 20.43 15.61
CA LYS A 234 -19.51 21.76 14.99
C LYS A 234 -18.44 21.95 13.94
N THR A 235 -17.29 21.30 14.09
CA THR A 235 -16.18 21.46 13.16
C THR A 235 -16.56 20.87 11.81
N ARG A 236 -16.40 21.66 10.75
CA ARG A 236 -16.74 21.28 9.37
C ARG A 236 -15.53 20.71 8.64
N ALA A 237 -15.79 19.87 7.64
CA ALA A 237 -14.80 19.23 6.80
C ALA A 237 -13.84 20.24 6.17
N GLN A 238 -14.36 21.34 5.62
CA GLN A 238 -13.55 22.38 4.98
C GLN A 238 -12.48 23.01 5.89
N THR A 239 -12.68 22.97 7.22
CA THR A 239 -11.75 23.55 8.19
C THR A 239 -10.55 22.64 8.47
N VAL A 240 -10.70 21.34 8.24
CA VAL A 240 -9.74 20.33 8.69
C VAL A 240 -9.26 19.38 7.60
N MET A 241 -9.89 19.39 6.42
CA MET A 241 -9.51 18.54 5.30
C MET A 241 -8.12 18.90 4.76
N SER A 242 -7.40 17.89 4.27
CA SER A 242 -6.20 18.11 3.49
C SER A 242 -6.57 18.65 2.11
N THR A 243 -6.03 19.80 1.72
CA THR A 243 -6.27 20.48 0.44
C THR A 243 -5.06 21.37 0.09
N PRO A 244 -4.69 21.58 -1.19
CA PRO A 244 -5.29 21.02 -2.40
C PRO A 244 -4.96 19.53 -2.60
N LEU A 245 -5.85 18.81 -3.28
CA LEU A 245 -5.62 17.41 -3.65
C LEU A 245 -4.64 17.28 -4.82
N PHE A 246 -3.79 16.26 -4.74
CA PHE A 246 -3.12 15.73 -5.92
C PHE A 246 -4.00 14.63 -6.52
N LEU A 247 -4.44 14.85 -7.75
CA LEU A 247 -5.32 13.93 -8.48
C LEU A 247 -4.50 13.10 -9.45
N LEU A 248 -4.73 11.79 -9.43
CA LEU A 248 -4.24 10.87 -10.44
C LEU A 248 -5.28 10.70 -11.56
N SER A 249 -4.79 10.36 -12.75
CA SER A 249 -5.59 9.82 -13.84
C SER A 249 -5.69 8.29 -13.72
N PRO A 250 -6.79 7.66 -14.15
CA PRO A 250 -6.89 6.19 -14.24
C PRO A 250 -5.80 5.56 -15.10
N GLU A 251 -5.30 6.29 -16.08
CA GLU A 251 -4.25 5.86 -17.01
C GLU A 251 -2.84 5.96 -16.42
N ASP A 252 -2.68 6.63 -15.27
CA ASP A 252 -1.38 6.73 -14.61
C ASP A 252 -0.89 5.35 -14.15
N SER A 253 0.43 5.16 -14.15
CA SER A 253 1.03 3.95 -13.60
C SER A 253 0.92 3.90 -12.07
N LEU A 254 0.88 2.69 -11.50
CA LEU A 254 0.98 2.53 -10.05
C LEU A 254 2.33 2.96 -9.49
N TRP A 255 3.36 2.99 -10.34
CA TRP A 255 4.66 3.56 -9.98
C TRP A 255 4.55 5.05 -9.69
N THR A 256 3.87 5.81 -10.56
CA THR A 256 3.57 7.24 -10.34
C THR A 256 2.80 7.43 -9.04
N ALA A 257 1.74 6.64 -8.81
CA ALA A 257 0.97 6.69 -7.58
C ALA A 257 1.83 6.41 -6.34
N HIS A 258 2.71 5.40 -6.40
CA HIS A 258 3.64 5.06 -5.33
C HIS A 258 4.63 6.20 -5.04
N GLN A 259 5.25 6.78 -6.08
CA GLN A 259 6.18 7.88 -5.94
C GLN A 259 5.51 9.11 -5.30
N GLU A 260 4.32 9.47 -5.75
CA GLU A 260 3.58 10.61 -5.20
C GLU A 260 3.12 10.36 -3.75
N MET A 261 2.74 9.13 -3.40
CA MET A 261 2.49 8.73 -2.00
C MET A 261 3.73 8.90 -1.12
N GLN A 262 4.90 8.47 -1.58
CA GLN A 262 6.16 8.61 -0.81
C GLN A 262 6.56 10.07 -0.65
N LYS A 263 6.58 10.82 -1.77
CA LYS A 263 6.94 12.24 -1.82
C LYS A 263 6.07 13.08 -0.90
N ARG A 264 4.76 12.85 -0.91
CA ARG A 264 3.78 13.59 -0.10
C ARG A 264 3.57 12.97 1.28
N ARG A 265 4.21 11.82 1.56
CA ARG A 265 4.05 11.04 2.80
C ARG A 265 2.58 10.66 3.09
N VAL A 266 1.75 10.51 2.07
CA VAL A 266 0.34 10.13 2.19
C VAL A 266 0.11 8.65 1.87
N GLY A 267 -0.89 8.05 2.52
CA GLY A 267 -1.25 6.64 2.29
C GLY A 267 -2.33 6.43 1.22
N ARG A 268 -2.87 7.53 0.67
CA ARG A 268 -4.10 7.55 -0.13
C ARG A 268 -3.98 8.66 -1.16
N LEU A 269 -4.37 8.39 -2.40
CA LEU A 269 -4.48 9.39 -3.46
C LEU A 269 -5.87 9.28 -4.09
N VAL A 270 -6.43 10.43 -4.45
CA VAL A 270 -7.70 10.52 -5.16
C VAL A 270 -7.41 10.44 -6.65
N VAL A 271 -8.22 9.65 -7.34
CA VAL A 271 -8.19 9.49 -8.80
C VAL A 271 -9.41 10.22 -9.32
N SER A 272 -9.24 11.02 -10.37
CA SER A 272 -10.32 11.78 -10.98
C SER A 272 -10.23 11.70 -12.49
N TRP A 273 -11.36 11.50 -13.16
CA TRP A 273 -11.46 11.48 -14.63
C TRP A 273 -12.76 12.11 -15.10
N ASN A 274 -12.92 12.27 -16.43
CA ASN A 274 -14.08 12.89 -17.05
C ASN A 274 -14.45 14.25 -16.41
N TRP A 275 -13.45 15.13 -16.27
CA TRP A 275 -13.61 16.48 -15.68
C TRP A 275 -14.19 16.49 -14.25
N GLY A 276 -13.93 15.44 -13.46
CA GLY A 276 -14.38 15.37 -12.06
C GLY A 276 -15.64 14.54 -11.84
N ARG A 277 -16.30 14.07 -12.91
CA ARG A 277 -17.48 13.18 -12.80
C ARG A 277 -17.14 11.80 -12.25
N GLY A 278 -15.95 11.31 -12.57
CA GLY A 278 -15.47 10.01 -12.11
C GLY A 278 -14.51 10.19 -10.94
N LEU A 279 -14.77 9.50 -9.83
CA LEU A 279 -13.89 9.49 -8.67
C LEU A 279 -13.46 8.07 -8.31
N GLY A 280 -12.19 7.97 -7.93
CA GLY A 280 -11.57 6.74 -7.47
C GLY A 280 -10.63 7.03 -6.31
N ILE A 281 -10.30 5.99 -5.54
CA ILE A 281 -9.24 6.06 -4.54
C ILE A 281 -8.24 4.95 -4.80
N VAL A 282 -6.96 5.29 -4.76
CA VAL A 282 -5.87 4.32 -4.65
C VAL A 282 -5.20 4.47 -3.29
N THR A 283 -4.98 3.36 -2.61
CA THR A 283 -4.34 3.33 -1.29
C THR A 283 -3.03 2.57 -1.34
N GLN A 284 -2.19 2.79 -0.34
CA GLN A 284 -0.98 2.00 -0.13
C GLN A 284 -1.24 0.49 0.00
N THR A 285 -2.41 0.08 0.52
CA THR A 285 -2.82 -1.34 0.54
C THR A 285 -3.24 -1.83 -0.84
N SER A 286 -3.82 -0.97 -1.68
CA SER A 286 -4.12 -1.31 -3.08
C SER A 286 -2.84 -1.70 -3.82
N LEU A 287 -1.71 -1.03 -3.55
CA LEU A 287 -0.41 -1.37 -4.17
C LEU A 287 0.11 -2.76 -3.80
N LEU A 288 -0.30 -3.32 -2.65
CA LEU A 288 0.09 -4.68 -2.26
C LEU A 288 -0.64 -5.77 -3.06
N ARG A 289 -1.75 -5.44 -3.72
CA ARG A 289 -2.50 -6.42 -4.53
C ARG A 289 -1.65 -6.99 -5.66
N VAL A 290 -0.65 -6.26 -6.14
CA VAL A 290 0.30 -6.73 -7.17
C VAL A 290 1.05 -8.00 -6.74
N PHE A 291 1.11 -8.30 -5.44
CA PHE A 291 1.73 -9.50 -4.89
C PHE A 291 0.73 -10.60 -4.49
N ASP A 292 -0.57 -10.38 -4.64
CA ASP A 292 -1.55 -11.48 -4.52
C ASP A 292 -1.40 -12.37 -5.76
N PRO A 293 -1.15 -13.69 -5.62
CA PRO A 293 -1.01 -14.59 -6.77
C PRO A 293 -2.20 -14.51 -7.73
N MET A 294 -3.41 -14.22 -7.23
CA MET A 294 -4.59 -14.03 -8.08
C MET A 294 -4.49 -12.78 -8.97
N GLU A 295 -3.83 -11.74 -8.50
CA GLU A 295 -3.69 -10.45 -9.19
C GLU A 295 -2.43 -10.39 -10.06
N MET A 296 -1.44 -11.26 -9.80
CA MET A 296 -0.24 -11.39 -10.63
C MET A 296 -0.56 -11.73 -12.09
N TYR A 297 -1.68 -12.42 -12.34
CA TYR A 297 -2.14 -12.67 -13.71
C TYR A 297 -2.31 -11.39 -14.53
N GLY A 298 -2.88 -10.33 -13.94
CA GLY A 298 -3.04 -9.05 -14.64
C GLY A 298 -1.70 -8.38 -14.96
N VAL A 299 -0.69 -8.56 -14.09
CA VAL A 299 0.66 -8.05 -14.34
C VAL A 299 1.31 -8.80 -15.51
N ILE A 300 1.20 -10.13 -15.52
CA ILE A 300 1.72 -11.00 -16.58
C ILE A 300 1.05 -10.65 -17.91
N GLU A 301 -0.27 -10.51 -17.93
CA GLU A 301 -1.04 -10.15 -19.12
C GLU A 301 -0.65 -8.76 -19.66
N ASN A 302 -0.53 -7.75 -18.79
CA ASN A 302 -0.08 -6.41 -19.20
C ASN A 302 1.35 -6.43 -19.78
N LEU A 303 2.26 -7.22 -19.20
CA LEU A 303 3.62 -7.38 -19.72
C LEU A 303 3.62 -8.07 -21.09
N GLN A 304 2.80 -9.10 -21.28
CA GLN A 304 2.63 -9.74 -22.59
C GLN A 304 2.14 -8.75 -23.65
N GLN A 305 1.13 -7.94 -23.31
CA GLN A 305 0.62 -6.89 -24.21
C GLN A 305 1.69 -5.82 -24.50
N THR A 306 2.47 -5.42 -23.49
CA THR A 306 3.55 -4.42 -23.65
C THR A 306 4.63 -4.93 -24.60
N ILE A 307 5.07 -6.18 -24.44
CA ILE A 307 6.04 -6.82 -25.34
C ILE A 307 5.50 -6.86 -26.77
N GLN A 308 4.22 -7.20 -26.96
CA GLN A 308 3.57 -7.21 -28.28
C GLN A 308 3.44 -5.79 -28.89
N GLN A 309 3.13 -4.77 -28.09
CA GLN A 309 2.98 -3.38 -28.58
C GLN A 309 4.31 -2.77 -29.02
N LEU A 310 5.39 -3.00 -28.27
CA LEU A 310 6.73 -2.52 -28.63
C LEU A 310 7.21 -3.03 -30.00
N GLU A 311 6.67 -4.15 -30.49
CA GLU A 311 6.92 -4.65 -31.86
C GLU A 311 6.20 -3.83 -32.92
N SER A 312 4.95 -3.42 -32.67
CA SER A 312 4.16 -2.63 -33.62
C SER A 312 4.74 -1.22 -33.83
N GLU A 313 5.37 -0.66 -32.80
CA GLU A 313 6.01 0.67 -32.84
C GLU A 313 7.45 0.61 -33.37
N ARG A 314 8.18 -0.50 -33.17
CA ARG A 314 9.55 -0.69 -33.67
C ARG A 314 9.64 -1.24 -35.10
N SER A 315 8.52 -1.37 -35.81
CA SER A 315 8.49 -1.67 -37.24
C SER A 315 8.18 -0.41 -38.08
N PRO A 316 9.17 0.41 -38.47
CA PRO A 316 8.96 1.39 -39.51
C PRO A 316 9.92 1.14 -40.67
N PHE A 317 9.50 0.39 -41.70
CA PHE A 317 9.99 0.65 -43.05
C PHE A 317 8.88 0.38 -44.06
N PRO A 318 8.47 1.38 -44.89
CA PRO A 318 7.78 1.07 -46.14
C PRO A 318 8.72 0.21 -47.01
N PRO A 319 8.20 -0.63 -47.92
CA PRO A 319 9.05 -1.47 -48.76
C PRO A 319 10.06 -0.59 -49.50
N SER A 320 11.34 -0.88 -49.33
CA SER A 320 12.42 -0.27 -50.10
C SER A 320 12.12 -0.39 -51.60
N PRO A 321 12.43 0.63 -52.43
CA PRO A 321 12.32 0.47 -53.87
C PRO A 321 13.25 -0.66 -54.36
N PRO A 322 12.95 -1.29 -55.52
CA PRO A 322 13.71 -2.43 -56.00
C PRO A 322 15.21 -2.11 -56.09
N ALA A 323 16.01 -3.06 -55.64
CA ALA A 323 17.46 -2.95 -55.60
C ALA A 323 18.05 -2.81 -57.01
N ASP A 324 18.58 -1.64 -57.32
CA ASP A 324 19.60 -1.48 -58.34
C ASP A 324 20.74 -0.64 -57.78
N LEU A 325 21.92 -1.27 -57.76
CA LEU A 325 23.27 -0.71 -57.59
C LEU A 325 23.52 0.06 -56.29
N LEU A 326 24.19 -0.58 -55.32
CA LEU A 326 25.33 -0.09 -54.52
C LEU A 326 25.77 -1.18 -53.49
N PRO A 327 27.03 -1.16 -53.01
CA PRO A 327 27.66 -2.30 -52.35
C PRO A 327 27.10 -2.61 -50.95
N GLN A 328 27.13 -3.90 -50.61
CA GLN A 328 26.72 -4.48 -49.33
C GLN A 328 27.20 -3.65 -48.12
N PRO A 329 26.34 -3.26 -47.17
CA PRO A 329 26.80 -2.75 -45.90
C PRO A 329 27.46 -3.89 -45.13
N THR A 330 28.69 -3.65 -44.67
CA THR A 330 29.38 -4.50 -43.69
C THR A 330 28.48 -4.65 -42.47
N CYS A 331 28.12 -5.90 -42.15
CA CYS A 331 27.37 -6.24 -40.95
C CYS A 331 28.18 -5.80 -39.72
N ASP A 332 27.73 -4.75 -39.03
CA ASP A 332 28.25 -4.34 -37.74
C ASP A 332 27.67 -5.31 -36.69
N PRO A 333 28.50 -6.09 -35.94
CA PRO A 333 28.02 -7.11 -35.00
C PRO A 333 27.38 -6.52 -33.72
N SER A 334 26.99 -5.25 -33.73
CA SER A 334 26.35 -4.54 -32.63
C SER A 334 24.82 -4.48 -32.71
N GLN A 335 24.19 -5.13 -33.69
CA GLN A 335 22.75 -5.42 -33.66
C GLN A 335 22.53 -6.64 -32.74
N LYS A 336 22.26 -6.39 -31.45
CA LYS A 336 21.73 -7.40 -30.53
C LYS A 336 20.59 -8.16 -31.23
N ASP A 337 20.64 -9.48 -31.23
CA ASP A 337 19.71 -10.35 -31.95
C ASP A 337 18.28 -10.24 -31.37
N ILE A 338 17.51 -9.28 -31.88
CA ILE A 338 16.23 -8.79 -31.32
C ILE A 338 15.16 -9.90 -31.28
N ALA A 339 15.23 -10.88 -32.18
CA ALA A 339 14.29 -11.99 -32.24
C ALA A 339 14.56 -13.05 -31.15
N GLY A 340 15.84 -13.30 -30.82
CA GLY A 340 16.24 -14.22 -29.76
C GLY A 340 15.89 -13.71 -28.36
N ASP A 341 15.99 -12.39 -28.15
CA ASP A 341 15.57 -11.76 -26.90
C ASP A 341 14.05 -11.87 -26.69
N ARG A 342 13.22 -11.79 -27.74
CA ARG A 342 11.75 -11.91 -27.63
C ARG A 342 11.29 -13.28 -27.15
N GLU A 343 11.73 -14.34 -27.81
CA GLU A 343 11.30 -15.71 -27.50
C GLU A 343 11.73 -16.09 -26.08
N LEU A 344 12.90 -15.59 -25.66
CA LEU A 344 13.37 -15.69 -24.28
C LEU A 344 12.45 -14.94 -23.29
N LEU A 345 12.08 -13.68 -23.55
CA LEU A 345 11.21 -12.90 -22.66
C LEU A 345 9.80 -13.53 -22.52
N LEU A 346 9.23 -14.04 -23.62
CA LEU A 346 7.94 -14.74 -23.61
C LEU A 346 8.01 -16.08 -22.88
N ALA A 347 9.08 -16.85 -23.07
CA ALA A 347 9.30 -18.10 -22.35
C ALA A 347 9.45 -17.86 -20.84
N LEU A 348 10.13 -16.78 -20.44
CA LEU A 348 10.23 -16.37 -19.04
C LEU A 348 8.86 -16.01 -18.44
N LEU A 349 8.01 -15.27 -19.18
CA LEU A 349 6.64 -14.97 -18.75
C LEU A 349 5.78 -16.24 -18.62
N ASP A 350 5.89 -17.19 -19.54
CA ASP A 350 5.15 -18.46 -19.48
C ASP A 350 5.58 -19.32 -18.27
N ASN A 351 6.88 -19.33 -17.95
CA ASN A 351 7.38 -19.99 -16.74
C ASN A 351 6.83 -19.32 -15.46
N ALA A 352 6.88 -17.99 -15.38
CA ALA A 352 6.30 -17.25 -14.26
C ALA A 352 4.78 -17.52 -14.12
N TYR A 353 4.06 -17.60 -15.25
CA TYR A 353 2.64 -17.97 -15.27
C TYR A 353 2.40 -19.39 -14.72
N LYS A 354 3.21 -20.37 -15.14
CA LYS A 354 3.13 -21.76 -14.64
C LYS A 354 3.38 -21.84 -13.14
N ASP A 355 4.36 -21.10 -12.64
CA ASP A 355 4.68 -21.07 -11.21
C ASP A 355 3.56 -20.46 -10.37
N VAL A 356 2.97 -19.33 -10.82
CA VAL A 356 1.77 -18.74 -10.18
C VAL A 356 0.61 -19.73 -10.20
N LYS A 357 0.35 -20.37 -11.33
CA LYS A 357 -0.72 -21.37 -11.46
C LYS A 357 -0.50 -22.57 -10.53
N TYR A 358 0.75 -23.04 -10.41
CA TYR A 358 1.10 -24.12 -9.51
C TYR A 358 0.89 -23.72 -8.04
N MET A 359 1.27 -22.50 -7.66
CA MET A 359 1.03 -21.95 -6.31
C MET A 359 -0.45 -21.86 -5.95
N LEU A 360 -1.32 -21.58 -6.94
CA LEU A 360 -2.76 -21.49 -6.73
C LEU A 360 -3.46 -22.85 -6.71
N ALA A 361 -3.01 -23.79 -7.55
CA ALA A 361 -3.60 -25.13 -7.66
C ALA A 361 -3.24 -26.05 -6.48
N ASN A 362 -2.09 -25.83 -5.85
CA ASN A 362 -1.61 -26.62 -4.74
C ASN A 362 -1.59 -25.75 -3.49
N LEU A 363 -2.61 -25.82 -2.65
CA LEU A 363 -2.65 -25.03 -1.40
C LEU A 363 -1.82 -25.65 -0.28
N ASP A 364 -1.47 -26.94 -0.39
CA ASP A 364 -0.75 -27.74 0.62
C ASP A 364 0.77 -27.85 0.35
N ILE A 365 1.34 -27.00 -0.50
CA ILE A 365 2.78 -27.00 -0.77
C ILE A 365 3.55 -26.59 0.48
N VAL A 366 4.73 -27.19 0.68
CA VAL A 366 5.64 -26.83 1.76
C VAL A 366 6.04 -25.35 1.62
N VAL A 367 6.08 -24.64 2.76
CA VAL A 367 6.35 -23.19 2.82
C VAL A 367 7.64 -22.81 2.08
N GLU A 368 8.73 -23.57 2.23
CA GLU A 368 9.98 -23.29 1.51
C GLU A 368 9.80 -23.38 -0.01
N GLN A 369 9.04 -24.37 -0.51
CA GLN A 369 8.78 -24.53 -1.93
C GLN A 369 7.93 -23.38 -2.48
N ARG A 370 6.87 -23.00 -1.75
CA ARG A 370 6.01 -21.87 -2.12
C ARG A 370 6.79 -20.54 -2.13
N ARG A 371 7.68 -20.34 -1.16
CA ARG A 371 8.58 -19.18 -1.09
C ARG A 371 9.54 -19.13 -2.27
N SER A 372 10.12 -20.27 -2.64
CA SER A 372 11.01 -20.40 -3.81
C SER A 372 10.30 -20.04 -5.11
N LEU A 373 9.07 -20.55 -5.31
CA LEU A 373 8.26 -20.22 -6.49
C LEU A 373 7.91 -18.74 -6.55
N LEU A 374 7.47 -18.14 -5.44
CA LEU A 374 7.21 -16.70 -5.38
C LEU A 374 8.47 -15.90 -5.71
N GLN A 375 9.62 -16.30 -5.17
CA GLN A 375 10.88 -15.63 -5.44
C GLN A 375 11.21 -15.68 -6.93
N SER A 376 11.12 -16.84 -7.57
CA SER A 376 11.38 -17.00 -8.99
C SER A 376 10.46 -16.10 -9.83
N VAL A 377 9.15 -16.10 -9.55
CA VAL A 377 8.18 -15.24 -10.24
C VAL A 377 8.55 -13.76 -10.11
N LEU A 378 8.85 -13.30 -8.90
CA LEU A 378 9.18 -11.89 -8.66
C LEU A 378 10.50 -11.48 -9.32
N GLU A 379 11.51 -12.35 -9.31
CA GLU A 379 12.79 -12.12 -9.99
C GLU A 379 12.60 -12.02 -11.50
N THR A 380 11.82 -12.93 -12.09
CA THR A 380 11.48 -12.89 -13.51
C THR A 380 10.75 -11.60 -13.87
N LEU A 381 9.70 -11.24 -13.14
CA LEU A 381 8.94 -10.02 -13.42
C LEU A 381 9.79 -8.75 -13.21
N ALA A 382 10.68 -8.74 -12.22
CA ALA A 382 11.61 -7.63 -11.98
C ALA A 382 12.68 -7.52 -13.08
N TYR A 383 13.17 -8.65 -13.60
CA TYR A 383 14.09 -8.70 -14.74
C TYR A 383 13.42 -8.17 -16.01
N LEU A 384 12.26 -8.71 -16.37
CA LEU A 384 11.45 -8.26 -17.50
C LEU A 384 11.17 -6.76 -17.42
N GLY A 385 10.86 -6.28 -16.21
CA GLY A 385 10.59 -4.88 -15.99
C GLY A 385 11.78 -3.95 -16.26
N ARG A 386 13.01 -4.43 -16.06
CA ARG A 386 14.24 -3.68 -16.39
C ARG A 386 14.51 -3.68 -17.88
N GLU A 387 14.43 -4.84 -18.54
CA GLU A 387 14.68 -4.98 -19.98
C GLU A 387 13.67 -4.19 -20.83
N ILE A 388 12.40 -4.14 -20.41
CA ILE A 388 11.36 -3.37 -21.12
C ILE A 388 11.54 -1.85 -20.90
N SER A 389 12.15 -1.45 -19.78
CA SER A 389 12.36 -0.03 -19.43
C SER A 389 13.66 0.55 -20.01
N SER A 390 14.57 -0.28 -20.49
CA SER A 390 15.83 0.10 -21.16
C SER A 390 15.65 0.19 -22.66
#